data_AF-A0A5Q4FRN8-F1
#
_entry.id   AF-A0A5Q4FRN8-F1
#
_cell.length_a   1.000
_cell.length_b   1.000
_cell.length_c   1.000
_cell.angle_alpha   90.00
_cell.angle_beta   90.00
_cell.angle_gamma   90.00
#
_symmetry.space_group_name_H-M   'P 1'
#
loop_
_entity.id
_entity.type
_entity.pdbx_description
1 polymer ?
#
loop_
_entity_poly.entity_id
_entity_poly.type
_entity_poly.pdbx_seq_one_letter_code
_entity_poly.pdbx_strand_id
1 'polypeptide(L)'
;MGRQLHCYAYVEAPWDQISRLLAEDSRSVLQHATVDAASQADQLSRTLKLKVGGFEIAKDVTIEVGEFSPRELTRSVVPLRWHAERGRMLFPYLAADLEVSALSLDPPLTQLTVTGSYEPPLGLLGAGADRLLLHRLAEATIHRFTYEIADELRRLIDALPDDQRF
;
A
#
# COMPACT_ATOMS: atom_id res chain seq x y z
N MET A 1 14.18 4.24 -15.68
CA MET A 1 14.38 4.45 -14.23
C MET A 1 13.01 4.48 -13.58
N GLY A 2 12.74 3.55 -12.67
CA GLY A 2 11.51 3.55 -11.88
C GLY A 2 11.44 4.80 -10.99
N ARG A 3 10.23 5.24 -10.66
CA ARG A 3 10.01 6.34 -9.73
C ARG A 3 9.82 5.79 -8.32
N GLN A 4 10.49 6.40 -7.36
CA GLN A 4 10.38 6.02 -5.96
C GLN A 4 9.05 6.50 -5.37
N LEU A 5 8.53 5.69 -4.47
CA LEU A 5 7.35 5.96 -3.67
C LEU A 5 7.75 5.75 -2.21
N HIS A 6 7.32 6.66 -1.36
CA HIS A 6 7.54 6.59 0.06
C HIS A 6 6.33 7.19 0.75
N CYS A 7 5.56 6.36 1.44
CA CYS A 7 4.36 6.76 2.16
C CYS A 7 4.41 6.19 3.57
N TYR A 8 3.83 6.91 4.52
CA TYR A 8 3.77 6.49 5.91
C TYR A 8 2.39 6.71 6.50
N ALA A 9 2.03 5.86 7.46
CA ALA A 9 0.85 6.01 8.31
C ALA A 9 1.20 5.55 9.73
N TYR A 10 0.29 5.80 10.68
CA TYR A 10 0.51 5.49 12.09
C TYR A 10 -0.66 4.69 12.67
N VAL A 11 -0.34 3.75 13.55
CA VAL A 11 -1.30 3.00 14.35
C VAL A 11 -0.93 3.22 15.82
N GLU A 12 -1.89 3.73 16.60
CA GLU A 12 -1.76 3.90 18.06
C GLU A 12 -1.92 2.55 18.77
N ALA A 13 -0.98 1.64 18.51
CA ALA A 13 -0.95 0.30 19.10
C ALA A 13 0.50 -0.20 19.22
N PRO A 14 0.78 -1.15 20.13
CA PRO A 14 2.10 -1.74 20.29
C PRO A 14 2.59 -2.45 19.03
N TRP A 15 3.87 -2.27 18.70
CA TRP A 15 4.48 -2.84 17.50
C TRP A 15 4.42 -4.36 17.49
N ASP A 16 4.61 -5.01 18.64
CA ASP A 16 4.64 -6.46 18.75
C ASP A 16 3.28 -7.10 18.44
N GLN A 17 2.17 -6.43 18.78
CA GLN A 17 0.83 -6.90 18.42
C GLN A 17 0.57 -6.78 16.92
N ILE A 18 0.94 -5.64 16.31
CA ILE A 18 0.84 -5.46 14.86
C ILE A 18 1.74 -6.47 14.12
N SER A 19 2.96 -6.65 14.61
CA SER A 19 3.94 -7.60 14.07
C SER A 19 3.43 -9.03 14.16
N ARG A 20 2.74 -9.40 15.25
CA ARG A 20 2.10 -10.70 15.44
C ARG A 20 0.95 -10.92 14.45
N LEU A 21 0.04 -9.96 14.30
CA LEU A 21 -1.05 -10.04 13.32
C LEU A 21 -0.53 -10.24 11.89
N LEU A 22 0.53 -9.51 11.51
CA LEU A 22 1.16 -9.65 10.19
C LEU A 22 1.93 -10.98 10.05
N ALA A 23 2.52 -11.49 11.13
CA ALA A 23 3.20 -12.79 11.12
C ALA A 23 2.19 -13.95 11.00
N GLU A 24 1.00 -13.80 11.57
CA GLU A 24 -0.08 -14.80 11.51
C GLU A 24 -0.73 -14.86 10.13
N ASP A 25 -1.14 -13.71 9.57
CA ASP A 25 -1.77 -13.67 8.25
C ASP A 25 -1.61 -12.31 7.54
N SER A 26 -0.38 -11.99 7.15
CA SER A 26 -0.10 -10.80 6.32
C SER A 26 -0.94 -10.75 5.05
N ARG A 27 -1.25 -11.90 4.45
CA ARG A 27 -2.00 -11.97 3.19
C ARG A 27 -3.41 -11.44 3.39
N SER A 28 -4.14 -11.92 4.39
CA SER A 28 -5.52 -11.50 4.65
C SER A 28 -5.61 -10.01 4.97
N VAL A 29 -4.75 -9.52 5.89
CA VAL A 29 -4.69 -8.10 6.28
C VAL A 29 -4.47 -7.20 5.05
N LEU A 30 -3.51 -7.57 4.20
CA LEU A 30 -3.13 -6.76 3.05
C LEU A 30 -4.11 -6.90 1.87
N GLN A 31 -4.80 -8.03 1.74
CA GLN A 31 -5.83 -8.23 0.73
C GLN A 31 -7.09 -7.38 0.99
N HIS A 32 -7.51 -7.18 2.24
CA HIS A 32 -8.61 -6.25 2.52
C HIS A 32 -8.26 -4.82 2.14
N ALA A 33 -7.10 -4.33 2.57
CA ALA A 33 -6.63 -2.98 2.21
C ALA A 33 -6.45 -2.78 0.69
N THR A 34 -6.11 -3.85 -0.03
CA THR A 34 -5.97 -3.86 -1.50
C THR A 34 -7.28 -3.54 -2.22
N VAL A 35 -8.38 -4.20 -1.82
CA VAL A 35 -9.67 -4.07 -2.50
C VAL A 35 -10.22 -2.65 -2.41
N ASP A 36 -10.05 -2.03 -1.24
CA ASP A 36 -10.50 -0.65 -1.00
C ASP A 36 -9.64 0.36 -1.76
N ALA A 37 -8.32 0.18 -1.74
CA ALA A 37 -7.40 1.04 -2.49
C ALA A 37 -7.64 0.96 -4.02
N ALA A 38 -7.87 -0.25 -4.56
CA ALA A 38 -8.17 -0.45 -5.98
C ALA A 38 -9.51 0.20 -6.38
N SER A 39 -10.53 0.06 -5.55
CA SER A 39 -11.85 0.67 -5.76
C SER A 39 -11.77 2.20 -5.81
N GLN A 40 -10.96 2.80 -4.93
CA GLN A 40 -10.79 4.24 -4.90
C GLN A 40 -9.92 4.77 -6.05
N ALA A 41 -8.88 4.04 -6.46
CA ALA A 41 -8.11 4.36 -7.65
C ALA A 41 -9.03 4.45 -8.89
N ASP A 42 -9.97 3.50 -9.05
CA ASP A 42 -10.99 3.55 -10.11
C ASP A 42 -11.84 4.83 -10.02
N GLN A 43 -12.32 5.22 -8.85
CA GLN A 43 -13.05 6.49 -8.66
C GLN A 43 -12.23 7.73 -9.02
N LEU A 44 -10.97 7.80 -8.57
CA LEU A 44 -10.06 8.90 -8.88
C LEU A 44 -9.78 8.98 -10.38
N SER A 45 -9.58 7.84 -11.06
CA SER A 45 -9.43 7.85 -12.51
C SER A 45 -10.68 8.29 -13.24
N ARG A 46 -11.89 7.88 -12.83
CA ARG A 46 -13.13 8.34 -13.46
C ARG A 46 -13.23 9.87 -13.41
N THR A 47 -12.76 10.49 -12.33
CA THR A 47 -12.68 11.95 -12.21
C THR A 47 -11.61 12.54 -13.14
N LEU A 48 -10.45 11.89 -13.26
CA LEU A 48 -9.36 12.30 -14.16
C LEU A 48 -9.63 12.02 -15.64
N LYS A 49 -10.49 11.05 -15.99
CA LYS A 49 -10.90 10.67 -17.35
C LYS A 49 -11.54 11.85 -18.09
N LEU A 50 -12.13 12.82 -17.39
CA LEU A 50 -12.65 14.05 -17.98
C LEU A 50 -11.55 15.08 -18.32
N LYS A 51 -10.34 14.93 -17.78
CA LYS A 51 -9.21 15.86 -17.98
C LYS A 51 -8.00 15.25 -18.69
N VAL A 52 -7.90 13.93 -18.81
CA VAL A 52 -6.72 13.23 -19.35
C VAL A 52 -7.16 12.15 -20.35
N GLY A 53 -7.21 12.52 -21.64
CA GLY A 53 -6.92 11.67 -22.80
C GLY A 53 -7.56 10.28 -22.97
N GLY A 54 -8.58 9.87 -22.21
CA GLY A 54 -9.27 8.58 -22.41
C GLY A 54 -8.57 7.34 -21.83
N PHE A 55 -7.76 7.47 -20.79
CA PHE A 55 -7.12 6.32 -20.12
C PHE A 55 -8.12 5.51 -19.28
N GLU A 56 -8.10 4.17 -19.41
CA GLU A 56 -8.78 3.27 -18.47
C GLU A 56 -7.80 2.68 -17.45
N ILE A 57 -8.20 2.71 -16.17
CA ILE A 57 -7.47 2.03 -15.09
C ILE A 57 -7.59 0.51 -15.24
N ALA A 58 -6.49 -0.18 -14.90
CA ALA A 58 -6.53 -1.60 -14.63
C ALA A 58 -7.43 -1.88 -13.43
N LYS A 59 -8.63 -2.42 -13.69
CA LYS A 59 -9.53 -2.88 -12.63
C LYS A 59 -9.05 -4.18 -11.97
N ASP A 60 -8.11 -4.87 -12.61
CA ASP A 60 -7.59 -6.16 -12.18
C ASP A 60 -6.11 -5.99 -11.82
N VAL A 61 -5.87 -5.52 -10.59
CA VAL A 61 -4.53 -5.46 -9.98
C VAL A 61 -4.40 -6.66 -9.06
N THR A 62 -3.42 -7.51 -9.32
CA THR A 62 -3.07 -8.60 -8.41
C THR A 62 -1.98 -8.11 -7.47
N ILE A 63 -2.17 -8.34 -6.17
CA ILE A 63 -1.20 -8.05 -5.13
C ILE A 63 -0.61 -9.37 -4.64
N GLU A 64 0.68 -9.56 -4.89
CA GLU A 64 1.47 -10.63 -4.30
C GLU A 64 2.04 -10.12 -2.97
N VAL A 65 1.70 -10.82 -1.90
CA VAL A 65 2.23 -10.59 -0.56
C VAL A 65 3.35 -11.59 -0.31
N GLY A 66 4.54 -11.07 -0.05
CA GLY A 66 5.72 -11.85 0.31
C GLY A 66 5.68 -12.33 1.74
N GLU A 67 6.68 -13.12 2.10
CA GLU A 67 6.81 -13.67 3.46
C GLU A 67 7.16 -12.56 4.46
N PHE A 68 6.49 -12.57 5.61
CA PHE A 68 6.81 -11.69 6.72
C PHE A 68 8.22 -11.97 7.23
N SER A 69 9.03 -10.93 7.39
CA SER A 69 10.39 -11.04 7.91
C SER A 69 10.60 -10.05 9.06
N PRO A 70 10.91 -10.52 10.27
CA PRO A 70 11.50 -9.64 11.28
C PRO A 70 12.88 -9.19 10.79
N ARG A 71 13.22 -7.92 11.00
CA ARG A 71 14.52 -7.34 10.61
C ARG A 71 15.35 -6.96 11.83
N GLU A 72 14.72 -6.30 12.79
CA GLU A 72 15.34 -5.84 14.04
C GLU A 72 14.36 -6.08 15.20
N LEU A 73 14.76 -5.73 16.43
CA LEU A 73 13.97 -5.94 17.65
C LEU A 73 12.57 -5.33 17.61
N THR A 74 12.42 -4.19 16.92
CA THR A 74 11.16 -3.44 16.82
C THR A 74 10.88 -3.03 15.38
N ARG A 75 11.29 -3.87 14.42
CA ARG A 75 11.13 -3.62 12.97
C ARG A 75 10.87 -4.93 12.23
N SER A 76 9.81 -4.94 11.44
CA SER A 76 9.44 -6.05 10.55
C SER A 76 9.09 -5.54 9.15
N VAL A 77 9.22 -6.42 8.16
CA VAL A 77 9.00 -6.09 6.74
C VAL A 77 8.16 -7.17 6.09
N VAL A 78 7.20 -6.74 5.26
CA VAL A 78 6.43 -7.57 4.34
C VAL A 78 6.65 -7.07 2.91
N PRO A 79 7.34 -7.83 2.05
CA PRO A 79 7.50 -7.47 0.65
C PRO A 79 6.17 -7.51 -0.10
N LEU A 80 5.95 -6.56 -1.00
CA LEU A 80 4.75 -6.41 -1.80
C LEU A 80 5.10 -6.29 -3.28
N ARG A 81 4.37 -6.99 -4.14
CA ARG A 81 4.42 -6.79 -5.60
C ARG A 81 3.03 -6.61 -6.15
N TRP A 82 2.83 -5.58 -6.96
CA TRP A 82 1.60 -5.37 -7.70
C TRP A 82 1.88 -5.49 -9.19
N HIS A 83 1.03 -6.23 -9.88
CA HIS A 83 1.04 -6.27 -11.33
C HIS A 83 -0.37 -6.11 -11.88
N ALA A 84 -0.53 -5.25 -12.89
CA ALA A 84 -1.74 -5.17 -13.68
C ALA A 84 -1.79 -6.35 -14.67
N GLU A 85 -2.99 -6.88 -14.93
CA GLU A 85 -3.18 -7.78 -16.07
C GLU A 85 -2.84 -7.10 -17.41
N ARG A 86 -2.33 -7.89 -18.37
CA ARG A 86 -1.86 -7.40 -19.67
C ARG A 86 -2.92 -6.53 -20.36
N GLY A 87 -2.50 -5.35 -20.84
CA GLY A 87 -3.35 -4.42 -21.59
C GLY A 87 -3.99 -3.30 -20.76
N ARG A 88 -3.71 -3.22 -19.46
CA ARG A 88 -4.25 -2.18 -18.57
C ARG A 88 -3.11 -1.45 -17.84
N MET A 89 -3.12 -0.12 -17.84
CA MET A 89 -1.85 0.62 -18.02
C MET A 89 -1.26 1.36 -16.82
N LEU A 90 -1.98 1.62 -15.73
CA LEU A 90 -1.44 2.60 -14.76
C LEU A 90 -0.36 2.05 -13.83
N PHE A 91 -0.27 0.73 -13.68
CA PHE A 91 0.76 0.07 -12.85
C PHE A 91 1.19 -1.27 -13.48
N PRO A 92 2.01 -1.24 -14.56
CA PRO A 92 2.50 -2.48 -15.13
C PRO A 92 3.28 -3.31 -14.10
N TYR A 93 3.97 -2.66 -13.17
CA TYR A 93 4.66 -3.30 -12.05
C TYR A 93 4.99 -2.29 -10.92
N LEU A 94 4.65 -2.62 -9.67
CA LEU A 94 5.13 -1.97 -8.45
C LEU A 94 5.78 -3.03 -7.56
N ALA A 95 7.01 -2.77 -7.12
CA ALA A 95 7.64 -3.51 -6.05
C ALA A 95 7.85 -2.57 -4.86
N ALA A 96 7.36 -2.96 -3.69
CA ALA A 96 7.45 -2.18 -2.47
C ALA A 96 7.69 -3.08 -1.27
N ASP A 97 8.20 -2.50 -0.19
CA ASP A 97 8.27 -3.11 1.12
C ASP A 97 7.33 -2.35 2.04
N LEU A 98 6.45 -3.08 2.73
CA LEU A 98 5.75 -2.58 3.90
C LEU A 98 6.63 -2.84 5.12
N GLU A 99 7.13 -1.78 5.71
CA GLU A 99 7.86 -1.81 6.96
C GLU A 99 6.95 -1.38 8.12
N VAL A 100 7.09 -2.07 9.24
CA VAL A 100 6.39 -1.78 10.49
C VAL A 100 7.42 -1.62 11.60
N SER A 101 7.43 -0.47 12.26
CA SER A 101 8.40 -0.15 13.30
C SER A 101 7.79 0.58 14.50
N ALA A 102 8.30 0.29 15.70
CA ALA A 102 7.91 1.03 16.90
C ALA A 102 8.49 2.45 16.85
N LEU A 103 7.62 3.46 16.85
CA LEU A 103 8.02 4.87 16.93
C LEU A 103 8.03 5.38 18.38
N SER A 104 7.08 4.91 19.20
CA SER A 104 7.03 5.16 20.64
C SER A 104 6.53 3.92 21.36
N LEU A 105 7.04 3.67 22.57
CA LEU A 105 6.61 2.56 23.43
C LEU A 105 5.58 3.01 24.47
N ASP A 106 5.59 4.29 24.89
CA ASP A 106 4.65 4.83 25.87
C ASP A 106 4.38 6.34 25.63
N PRO A 107 3.17 6.73 25.16
CA PRO A 107 2.12 5.82 24.67
C PRO A 107 2.60 5.06 23.42
N PRO A 108 2.07 3.85 23.18
CA PRO A 108 2.50 3.02 22.06
C PRO A 108 2.09 3.65 20.72
N LEU A 109 3.05 3.78 19.81
CA LEU A 109 2.84 4.29 18.46
C LEU A 109 3.69 3.50 17.48
N THR A 110 3.05 2.87 16.51
CA THR A 110 3.71 2.10 15.45
C THR A 110 3.61 2.83 14.13
N GLN A 111 4.73 2.98 13.45
CA GLN A 111 4.80 3.55 12.12
C GLN A 111 4.75 2.45 11.07
N LEU A 112 3.90 2.66 10.06
CA LEU A 112 3.88 1.89 8.83
C LEU A 112 4.57 2.72 7.76
N THR A 113 5.49 2.11 7.02
CA THR A 113 6.20 2.76 5.91
C THR A 113 6.13 1.87 4.68
N VAL A 114 5.52 2.35 3.61
CA VAL A 114 5.57 1.71 2.30
C VAL A 114 6.63 2.41 1.46
N THR A 115 7.71 1.70 1.16
CA THR A 115 8.78 2.19 0.27
C THR A 115 8.86 1.30 -0.95
N GLY A 116 8.86 1.88 -2.14
CA GLY A 116 8.92 1.08 -3.35
C GLY A 116 9.32 1.86 -4.58
N SER A 117 9.30 1.16 -5.69
CA SER A 117 9.43 1.78 -7.00
C SER A 117 8.37 1.24 -7.94
N TYR A 118 7.85 2.12 -8.79
CA TYR A 118 6.96 1.73 -9.86
C TYR A 118 7.57 2.04 -11.21
N GLU A 119 7.24 1.22 -12.18
CA GLU A 119 7.57 1.48 -13.58
C GLU A 119 6.37 2.14 -14.28
N PRO A 120 6.52 3.35 -14.85
CA PRO A 120 5.47 3.93 -15.66
C PRO A 120 5.31 3.13 -16.98
N PRO A 121 4.09 3.00 -17.53
CA PRO A 121 3.85 2.28 -18.78
C PRO A 121 4.68 2.87 -19.93
N LEU A 122 5.49 2.02 -20.58
CA LEU A 122 6.21 2.37 -21.81
C LEU A 122 5.23 2.39 -22.99
N GLY A 123 5.28 3.46 -23.80
CA GLY A 123 4.64 3.48 -25.12
C GLY A 123 3.31 4.23 -25.28
N LEU A 124 2.71 4.80 -24.22
CA LEU A 124 1.40 5.50 -24.35
C LEU A 124 1.36 7.00 -24.10
N LEU A 125 2.47 7.60 -23.66
CA LEU A 125 2.44 8.99 -23.18
C LEU A 125 3.36 9.87 -24.00
N GLY A 126 2.77 10.47 -25.02
CA GLY A 126 3.34 11.54 -25.83
C GLY A 126 3.08 12.92 -25.23
N ALA A 127 3.41 13.16 -23.95
CA ALA A 127 3.59 14.49 -23.36
C ALA A 127 4.08 14.33 -21.91
N GLY A 128 4.99 15.19 -21.44
CA GLY A 128 5.44 15.17 -20.04
C GLY A 128 4.32 15.35 -19.02
N ALA A 129 3.20 16.00 -19.40
CA ALA A 129 2.03 16.24 -18.56
C ALA A 129 1.33 14.94 -18.13
N ASP A 130 1.13 13.99 -19.05
CA ASP A 130 0.44 12.73 -18.73
C ASP A 130 1.26 11.90 -17.73
N ARG A 131 2.59 11.89 -17.87
CA ARG A 131 3.50 11.20 -16.93
C ARG A 131 3.44 11.78 -15.52
N LEU A 132 3.23 13.08 -15.37
CA LEU A 132 3.09 13.72 -14.06
C LEU A 132 1.74 13.38 -13.43
N LEU A 133 0.65 13.41 -14.21
CA LEU A 133 -0.68 13.05 -13.71
C LEU A 133 -0.76 11.59 -13.27
N LEU A 134 -0.20 10.67 -14.07
CA LEU A 134 -0.12 9.26 -13.69
C LEU A 134 0.72 9.05 -12.42
N HIS A 135 1.80 9.81 -12.26
CA HIS A 135 2.60 9.75 -11.04
C HIS A 135 1.82 10.17 -9.81
N ARG A 136 1.08 11.29 -9.89
CA ARG A 136 0.26 11.76 -8.76
C ARG A 136 -0.86 10.78 -8.43
N LEU A 137 -1.44 10.14 -9.44
CA LEU A 137 -2.42 9.08 -9.23
C LEU A 137 -1.79 7.85 -8.57
N ALA A 138 -0.58 7.48 -8.99
CA ALA A 138 0.19 6.40 -8.37
C ALA A 138 0.50 6.67 -6.90
N GLU A 139 1.02 7.86 -6.62
CA GLU A 139 1.31 8.32 -5.27
C GLU A 139 0.05 8.35 -4.40
N ALA A 140 -1.06 8.91 -4.91
CA ALA A 140 -2.33 8.94 -4.19
C ALA A 140 -2.89 7.55 -3.88
N THR A 141 -2.75 6.60 -4.82
CA THR A 141 -3.21 5.22 -4.63
C THR A 141 -2.41 4.52 -3.53
N ILE A 142 -1.08 4.66 -3.55
CA ILE A 142 -0.20 4.04 -2.55
C ILE A 142 -0.38 4.69 -1.18
N HIS A 143 -0.47 6.02 -1.13
CA HIS A 143 -0.76 6.74 0.10
C HIS A 143 -2.05 6.23 0.72
N ARG A 144 -3.15 6.12 -0.06
CA ARG A 144 -4.40 5.57 0.45
C ARG A 144 -4.24 4.13 0.93
N PHE A 145 -3.62 3.27 0.14
CA PHE A 145 -3.36 1.89 0.52
C PHE A 145 -2.64 1.80 1.88
N THR A 146 -1.64 2.64 2.12
CA THR A 146 -0.96 2.71 3.42
C THR A 146 -1.90 3.08 4.58
N TYR A 147 -2.86 3.99 4.36
CA TYR A 147 -3.90 4.30 5.37
C TYR A 147 -4.90 3.16 5.55
N GLU A 148 -5.34 2.50 4.48
CA GLU A 148 -6.27 1.35 4.62
C GLU A 148 -5.63 0.20 5.40
N ILE A 149 -4.32 -0.03 5.23
CA ILE A 149 -3.59 -0.99 6.07
C ILE A 149 -3.61 -0.54 7.54
N ALA A 150 -3.36 0.74 7.81
CA ALA A 150 -3.38 1.27 9.17
C ALA A 150 -4.77 1.14 9.82
N ASP A 151 -5.83 1.42 9.07
CA ASP A 151 -7.21 1.32 9.51
C ASP A 151 -7.64 -0.15 9.74
N GLU A 152 -7.24 -1.08 8.86
CA GLU A 152 -7.47 -2.52 9.05
C GLU A 152 -6.73 -3.04 10.30
N LEU A 153 -5.45 -2.69 10.46
CA LEU A 153 -4.68 -3.09 11.64
C LEU A 153 -5.30 -2.53 12.92
N ARG A 154 -5.77 -1.27 12.91
CA ARG A 154 -6.49 -0.68 14.05
C ARG A 154 -7.75 -1.47 14.37
N ARG A 155 -8.57 -1.79 13.36
CA ARG A 155 -9.77 -2.60 13.54
C ARG A 155 -9.47 -3.97 14.14
N LEU A 156 -8.40 -4.63 13.69
CA LEU A 156 -8.00 -5.93 14.21
C LEU A 156 -7.53 -5.85 15.67
N ILE A 157 -6.72 -4.85 16.02
CA ILE A 157 -6.31 -4.59 17.41
C ILE A 157 -7.51 -4.28 18.31
N ASP A 158 -8.44 -3.45 17.83
CA ASP A 158 -9.68 -3.12 18.54
C ASP A 158 -10.63 -4.33 18.66
N ALA A 159 -10.44 -5.37 17.85
CA ALA A 159 -11.18 -6.63 17.95
C ALA A 159 -10.48 -7.69 18.82
N LEU A 160 -9.18 -7.51 19.15
CA LEU A 160 -8.47 -8.42 20.04
C LEU A 160 -9.11 -8.41 21.44
N PRO A 161 -9.29 -9.58 22.07
CA PRO A 161 -9.76 -9.65 23.44
C PRO A 161 -8.70 -9.05 24.39
N ASP A 162 -9.15 -8.50 25.53
CA ASP A 162 -8.29 -7.71 26.42
C ASP A 162 -7.06 -8.47 26.93
N ASP A 163 -7.12 -9.81 27.02
CA ASP A 163 -5.99 -10.67 27.40
C ASP A 163 -4.86 -10.75 26.36
N GLN A 164 -5.11 -10.29 25.13
CA GLN A 164 -4.15 -10.29 24.02
C GLN A 164 -3.64 -8.89 23.64
N ARG A 165 -4.12 -7.85 24.33
CA ARG A 165 -3.75 -6.43 24.13
C ARG A 165 -2.55 -5.96 24.96
N PHE A 166 -1.88 -6.87 25.67
CA PHE A 166 -0.73 -6.56 26.55
C PHE A 166 0.54 -7.27 26.11
#